data_AF-A0A3S5A5W1-F1
#
_entry.id   AF-A0A3S5A5W1-F1
#
_cell.length_a   1.000
_cell.length_b   1.000
_cell.length_c   1.000
_cell.angle_alpha   90.00
_cell.angle_beta   90.00
_cell.angle_gamma   90.00
#
_symmetry.space_group_name_H-M   'P 1'
#
loop_
_entity.id
_entity.type
_entity.pdbx_description
1 polymer ?
#
loop_
_entity_poly.entity_id
_entity_poly.type
_entity_poly.pdbx_seq_one_letter_code
_entity_poly.pdbx_strand_id
1 'polypeptide(L)'
;MVNTCGHPLCENCVEVLFVRGSGLCVQCKMPLRKANFRYQLFEDPLVQKEVELRKKILNDFNKREEDFDSLEEYDLYLEKIEQIIYNLVNDLEIEDTKRYVELYKRENKDLIKKNRAKLSYTAAFYATELEKEQLVKAELAREEASELNESRRTRLAKHEDALRSILPPSVLESTLTDNSPVTRST
;
A
#
# COMPACT_ATOMS: atom_id res chain seq x y z
N MET A 1 -6.60 -14.01 -8.77
CA MET A 1 -5.82 -14.51 -7.62
C MET A 1 -5.16 -15.81 -8.01
N VAL A 2 -4.00 -16.13 -7.43
CA VAL A 2 -3.29 -17.40 -7.64
C VAL A 2 -3.06 -18.09 -6.29
N ASN A 3 -3.14 -19.42 -6.30
CA ASN A 3 -2.93 -20.24 -5.10
C ASN A 3 -1.50 -20.84 -5.06
N THR A 4 -1.20 -21.60 -4.00
CA THR A 4 0.08 -22.29 -3.81
C THR A 4 0.37 -23.35 -4.87
N CYS A 5 -0.64 -23.86 -5.58
CA CYS A 5 -0.43 -24.79 -6.70
C CYS A 5 -0.36 -24.11 -8.08
N GLY A 6 -0.38 -22.77 -8.14
CA GLY A 6 -0.21 -22.01 -9.39
C GLY A 6 -1.45 -21.83 -10.27
N HIS A 7 -2.62 -22.31 -9.85
CA HIS A 7 -3.85 -22.20 -10.66
C HIS A 7 -4.62 -20.90 -10.31
N PRO A 8 -5.02 -20.10 -11.33
CA PRO A 8 -5.69 -18.83 -11.10
C PRO A 8 -7.20 -19.00 -10.85
N LEU A 9 -7.72 -18.24 -9.89
CA LEU A 9 -9.16 -18.07 -9.61
C LEU A 9 -9.47 -16.58 -9.43
N CYS A 10 -10.63 -16.10 -9.89
CA CYS A 10 -11.08 -14.73 -9.58
C CYS A 10 -11.52 -14.62 -8.11
N GLU A 11 -11.60 -13.39 -7.60
CA GLU A 11 -11.92 -13.11 -6.19
C GLU A 11 -13.26 -13.73 -5.78
N ASN A 12 -14.32 -13.52 -6.58
CA ASN A 12 -15.64 -14.11 -6.35
C ASN A 12 -15.60 -15.66 -6.30
N CYS A 13 -14.82 -16.30 -7.18
CA CYS A 13 -14.69 -17.76 -7.16
C CYS A 13 -13.98 -18.26 -5.89
N VAL A 14 -13.00 -17.52 -5.38
CA VAL A 14 -12.35 -17.86 -4.10
C VAL A 14 -13.33 -17.73 -2.95
N GLU A 15 -14.16 -16.68 -2.94
CA GLU A 15 -15.16 -16.47 -1.89
C GLU A 15 -16.23 -17.57 -1.87
N VAL A 16 -16.75 -17.95 -3.04
CA VAL A 16 -17.83 -18.96 -3.18
C VAL A 16 -17.32 -20.38 -2.95
N LEU A 17 -16.15 -20.74 -3.47
CA LEU A 17 -15.64 -22.12 -3.36
C LEU A 17 -15.02 -22.43 -1.99
N PHE A 18 -14.50 -21.39 -1.30
CA PHE A 18 -13.81 -21.54 -0.02
C PHE A 18 -14.56 -20.85 1.13
N VAL A 19 -15.91 -20.86 1.10
CA VAL A 19 -16.78 -20.31 2.18
C VAL A 19 -16.43 -20.92 3.54
N ARG A 20 -16.13 -22.22 3.59
CA ARG A 20 -15.70 -22.93 4.81
C ARG A 20 -14.21 -22.74 5.15
N GLY A 21 -13.52 -21.83 4.47
CA GLY A 21 -12.11 -21.48 4.68
C GLY A 21 -11.09 -22.46 4.09
N SER A 22 -11.51 -23.66 3.70
CA SER A 22 -10.66 -24.68 3.05
C SER A 22 -11.44 -25.44 1.98
N GLY A 23 -10.72 -25.96 1.00
CA GLY A 23 -11.30 -26.66 -0.15
C GLY A 23 -10.21 -27.27 -1.03
N LEU A 24 -10.60 -27.89 -2.14
CA LEU A 24 -9.67 -28.46 -3.10
C LEU A 24 -9.52 -27.51 -4.29
N CYS A 25 -8.32 -27.45 -4.87
CA CYS A 25 -8.12 -26.80 -6.15
C CYS A 25 -9.02 -27.43 -7.22
N VAL A 26 -9.73 -26.64 -8.02
CA VAL A 26 -10.64 -27.18 -9.04
C VAL A 26 -9.90 -27.95 -10.14
N GLN A 27 -8.65 -27.57 -10.43
CA GLN A 27 -7.83 -28.17 -11.49
C GLN A 27 -7.02 -29.37 -11.00
N CYS A 28 -6.16 -29.21 -9.99
CA CYS A 28 -5.26 -30.28 -9.52
C CYS A 28 -5.70 -31.00 -8.24
N LYS A 29 -6.85 -30.63 -7.67
CA LYS A 29 -7.40 -31.21 -6.42
C LYS A 29 -6.47 -31.13 -5.19
N MET A 30 -5.39 -30.35 -5.22
CA MET A 30 -4.56 -30.10 -4.05
C MET A 30 -5.39 -29.41 -2.95
N PRO A 31 -5.26 -29.79 -1.66
CA PRO A 31 -5.94 -29.12 -0.56
C PRO A 31 -5.38 -27.70 -0.37
N LEU A 32 -6.28 -26.72 -0.37
CA LEU A 32 -5.97 -25.30 -0.27
C LEU A 32 -6.78 -24.63 0.85
N ARG A 33 -6.19 -23.58 1.43
CA ARG A 33 -6.87 -22.67 2.38
C ARG A 33 -7.13 -21.33 1.71
N LYS A 34 -8.24 -20.66 2.07
CA LYS A 34 -8.59 -19.32 1.55
C LYS A 34 -7.45 -18.31 1.73
N ALA A 35 -6.74 -18.36 2.86
CA ALA A 35 -5.60 -17.50 3.17
C ALA A 35 -4.38 -17.68 2.23
N ASN A 36 -4.31 -18.79 1.49
CA ASN A 36 -3.18 -19.08 0.59
C ASN A 36 -3.38 -18.49 -0.82
N PHE A 37 -4.50 -17.82 -1.06
CA PHE A 37 -4.72 -17.07 -2.30
C PHE A 37 -4.08 -15.70 -2.19
N ARG A 38 -3.31 -15.34 -3.21
CA ARG A 38 -2.69 -14.02 -3.36
C ARG A 38 -3.13 -13.38 -4.67
N TYR A 39 -3.07 -12.06 -4.76
CA TYR A 39 -3.23 -11.40 -6.05
C TYR A 39 -2.10 -11.82 -6.98
N GLN A 40 -2.48 -12.24 -8.19
CA GLN A 40 -1.53 -12.48 -9.25
C GLN A 40 -1.28 -11.14 -9.91
N LEU A 41 -0.04 -10.66 -9.85
CA LEU A 41 0.32 -9.38 -10.46
C LEU A 41 0.70 -9.56 -11.94
N PHE A 42 1.27 -10.73 -12.29
CA PHE A 42 1.74 -11.04 -13.63
C PHE A 42 1.12 -12.35 -14.13
N GLU A 43 0.75 -12.38 -15.40
CA GLU A 43 0.23 -13.58 -16.06
C GLU A 43 1.31 -14.66 -16.18
N ASP A 44 2.54 -14.26 -16.50
CA ASP A 44 3.70 -15.15 -16.64
C ASP A 44 4.32 -15.50 -15.27
N PRO A 45 4.35 -16.79 -14.88
CA PRO A 45 5.03 -17.24 -13.67
C PRO A 45 6.53 -16.93 -13.63
N LEU A 46 7.20 -16.87 -14.77
CA LEU A 46 8.63 -16.55 -14.85
C LEU A 46 8.89 -15.09 -14.47
N VAL A 47 8.06 -14.16 -14.98
CA VAL A 47 8.13 -12.74 -14.59
C VAL A 47 7.85 -12.59 -13.09
N GLN A 48 6.88 -13.32 -12.54
CA GLN A 48 6.62 -13.31 -11.11
C GLN A 48 7.83 -13.82 -10.30
N LYS A 49 8.48 -14.91 -10.73
CA LYS A 49 9.71 -15.46 -10.11
C LYS A 49 10.84 -14.44 -10.16
N GLU A 50 11.08 -13.83 -11.33
CA GLU A 50 12.11 -12.81 -11.53
C GLU A 50 11.89 -11.60 -10.64
N VAL A 51 10.68 -11.02 -10.63
CA VAL A 51 10.37 -9.84 -9.82
C VAL A 51 10.56 -10.11 -8.33
N GLU A 52 10.18 -11.30 -7.85
CA GLU A 52 10.39 -11.70 -6.45
C GLU A 52 11.89 -11.86 -6.11
N LEU A 53 12.68 -12.47 -7.01
CA LEU A 53 14.12 -12.64 -6.83
C LEU A 53 14.87 -11.30 -6.93
N ARG A 54 14.58 -10.49 -7.95
CA ARG A 54 15.14 -9.15 -8.16
C ARG A 54 14.93 -8.28 -6.92
N LYS A 55 13.73 -8.27 -6.34
CA LYS A 55 13.45 -7.54 -5.08
C LYS A 55 14.32 -8.02 -3.91
N LYS A 56 14.52 -9.33 -3.77
CA LYS A 56 15.38 -9.90 -2.71
C LYS A 56 16.85 -9.52 -2.92
N ILE A 57 17.36 -9.70 -4.13
CA ILE A 57 18.74 -9.40 -4.48
C ILE A 57 19.02 -7.90 -4.32
N LEU A 58 18.20 -7.01 -4.89
CA LEU A 58 18.40 -5.55 -4.77
C LEU A 58 18.30 -5.03 -3.33
N ASN A 59 17.59 -5.75 -2.45
CA ASN A 59 17.55 -5.39 -1.03
C ASN A 59 18.91 -5.62 -0.34
N ASP A 60 19.67 -6.61 -0.80
CA ASP A 60 21.02 -6.93 -0.30
C ASP A 60 22.12 -6.23 -1.11
N PHE A 61 21.95 -6.09 -2.42
CA PHE A 61 22.83 -5.37 -3.34
C PHE A 61 22.32 -3.95 -3.52
N ASN A 62 22.49 -3.13 -2.49
CA ASN A 62 21.91 -1.79 -2.39
C ASN A 62 22.94 -0.65 -2.43
N LYS A 63 24.08 -0.88 -3.09
CA LYS A 63 25.00 0.22 -3.42
C LYS A 63 24.41 1.08 -4.53
N ARG A 64 24.69 2.38 -4.50
CA ARG A 64 24.22 3.37 -5.47
C ARG A 64 25.40 3.92 -6.25
N GLU A 65 25.14 4.63 -7.35
CA GLU A 65 26.17 5.30 -8.16
C GLU A 65 27.10 6.18 -7.30
N GLU A 66 26.56 6.87 -6.30
CA GLU A 66 27.31 7.69 -5.32
C GLU A 66 28.31 6.90 -4.43
N ASP A 67 28.23 5.57 -4.40
CA ASP A 67 29.12 4.69 -3.65
C ASP A 67 30.32 4.18 -4.48
N PHE A 68 30.45 4.61 -5.76
CA PHE A 68 31.51 4.19 -6.69
C PHE A 68 32.33 5.40 -7.17
N ASP A 69 33.58 5.15 -7.55
CA ASP A 69 34.49 6.20 -8.02
C ASP A 69 34.27 6.54 -9.50
N SER A 70 33.66 5.63 -10.27
CA SER A 70 33.36 5.82 -11.68
C SER A 70 32.04 5.17 -12.10
N LEU A 71 31.46 5.68 -13.18
CA LEU A 71 30.25 5.12 -13.78
C LEU A 71 30.48 3.70 -14.30
N GLU A 72 31.67 3.41 -14.86
CA GLU A 72 32.02 2.08 -15.38
C GLU A 72 31.97 1.00 -14.28
N GLU A 73 32.46 1.31 -13.08
CA GLU A 73 32.38 0.39 -11.94
C GLU A 73 30.94 0.13 -11.47
N TYR A 74 30.11 1.18 -11.51
CA TYR A 74 28.69 1.06 -11.19
C TYR A 74 27.95 0.20 -12.23
N ASP A 75 28.23 0.39 -13.52
CA ASP A 75 27.65 -0.41 -14.60
C ASP A 75 28.06 -1.89 -14.49
N LEU A 76 29.33 -2.17 -14.20
CA LEU A 76 29.81 -3.54 -13.93
C LEU A 76 29.12 -4.17 -12.71
N TYR A 77 28.85 -3.37 -11.67
CA TYR A 77 28.11 -3.81 -10.51
C TYR A 77 26.65 -4.17 -10.86
N LEU A 78 25.98 -3.35 -11.66
CA LEU A 78 24.61 -3.62 -12.15
C LEU A 78 24.57 -4.88 -13.02
N GLU A 79 25.52 -5.03 -13.95
CA GLU A 79 25.64 -6.23 -14.79
C GLU A 79 25.83 -7.49 -13.94
N LYS A 80 26.65 -7.41 -12.88
CA LYS A 80 26.83 -8.54 -11.96
C LYS A 80 25.54 -8.92 -11.24
N ILE A 81 24.73 -7.94 -10.85
CA ILE A 81 23.40 -8.18 -10.24
C ILE A 81 22.47 -8.88 -11.24
N GLU A 82 22.42 -8.40 -12.49
CA GLU A 82 21.61 -9.03 -13.53
C GLU A 82 22.05 -10.47 -13.80
N GLN A 83 23.34 -10.74 -13.84
CA GLN A 83 23.85 -12.11 -13.98
C GLN A 83 23.40 -13.02 -12.83
N ILE A 84 23.43 -12.53 -11.59
CA ILE A 84 22.95 -13.27 -10.41
C ILE A 84 21.45 -13.56 -10.54
N ILE A 85 20.65 -12.55 -10.90
CA ILE A 85 19.20 -12.70 -11.08
C ILE A 85 18.92 -13.71 -12.20
N TYR A 86 19.59 -13.57 -13.34
CA TYR A 86 19.45 -14.46 -14.49
C TYR A 86 19.75 -15.92 -14.13
N ASN A 87 20.86 -16.15 -13.42
CA ASN A 87 21.23 -17.49 -12.95
C ASN A 87 20.15 -18.09 -12.05
N LEU A 88 19.65 -17.31 -11.07
CA LEU A 88 18.62 -17.79 -10.13
C LEU A 88 17.24 -17.99 -10.77
N VAL A 89 16.89 -17.19 -11.78
CA VAL A 89 15.61 -17.32 -12.51
C VAL A 89 15.61 -18.54 -13.41
N ASN A 90 16.71 -18.78 -14.12
CA ASN A 90 16.86 -19.89 -15.06
C ASN A 90 17.42 -21.17 -14.44
N ASP A 91 17.58 -21.20 -13.11
CA ASP A 91 18.06 -22.36 -12.36
C ASP A 91 19.46 -22.83 -12.80
N LEU A 92 20.32 -21.88 -13.19
CA LEU A 92 21.71 -22.09 -13.59
C LEU A 92 22.66 -21.81 -12.42
N GLU A 93 23.67 -22.66 -12.22
CA GLU A 93 24.74 -22.46 -11.23
C GLU A 93 24.25 -21.98 -9.85
N ILE A 94 23.13 -22.56 -9.41
CA ILE A 94 22.35 -22.05 -8.27
C ILE A 94 23.19 -21.99 -7.01
N GLU A 95 23.98 -23.03 -6.73
CA GLU A 95 24.71 -23.12 -5.46
C GLU A 95 25.91 -22.19 -5.38
N ASP A 96 26.62 -22.00 -6.49
CA ASP A 96 27.72 -21.04 -6.55
C ASP A 96 27.17 -19.61 -6.45
N THR A 97 26.07 -19.33 -7.15
CA THR A 97 25.40 -18.03 -7.11
C THR A 97 24.88 -17.71 -5.71
N LYS A 98 24.19 -18.65 -5.05
CA LYS A 98 23.74 -18.48 -3.66
C LYS A 98 24.91 -18.33 -2.70
N ARG A 99 25.95 -19.15 -2.82
CA ARG A 99 27.14 -19.03 -1.97
C ARG A 99 27.77 -17.64 -2.08
N TYR A 100 27.84 -17.09 -3.30
CA TYR A 100 28.32 -15.74 -3.54
C TYR A 100 27.44 -14.68 -2.87
N VAL A 101 26.12 -14.76 -3.05
CA VAL A 101 25.14 -13.84 -2.43
C VAL A 101 25.26 -13.87 -0.90
N GLU A 102 25.36 -15.06 -0.31
CA GLU A 102 25.47 -15.23 1.14
C GLU A 102 26.78 -14.69 1.69
N LEU A 103 27.89 -14.88 0.96
CA LEU A 103 29.18 -14.30 1.31
C LEU A 103 29.12 -12.77 1.25
N TYR A 104 28.60 -12.21 0.15
CA TYR A 104 28.42 -10.78 -0.02
C TYR A 104 27.60 -10.17 1.11
N LYS A 105 26.47 -10.79 1.47
CA LYS A 105 25.60 -10.35 2.58
C LYS A 105 26.31 -10.35 3.92
N ARG A 106 27.19 -11.33 4.15
CA ARG A 106 27.95 -11.42 5.40
C ARG A 106 29.01 -10.33 5.48
N GLU A 107 29.77 -10.13 4.41
CA GLU A 107 30.88 -9.18 4.36
C GLU A 107 30.39 -7.73 4.32
N ASN A 108 29.24 -7.47 3.68
CA ASN A 108 28.70 -6.11 3.50
C ASN A 108 27.56 -5.79 4.47
N LYS A 109 27.33 -6.60 5.50
CA LYS A 109 26.15 -6.50 6.39
C LYS A 109 25.91 -5.08 6.93
N ASP A 110 26.95 -4.42 7.42
CA ASP A 110 26.84 -3.08 8.01
C ASP A 110 26.59 -2.01 6.94
N LEU A 111 27.23 -2.16 5.78
CA LEU A 111 27.06 -1.30 4.60
C LEU A 111 25.61 -1.39 4.09
N ILE A 112 25.09 -2.61 3.96
CA ILE A 112 23.71 -2.87 3.56
C ILE A 112 22.74 -2.21 4.55
N LYS A 113 22.97 -2.38 5.86
CA LYS A 113 22.12 -1.79 6.89
C LYS A 113 22.13 -0.26 6.82
N LYS A 114 23.29 0.36 6.62
CA LYS A 114 23.44 1.81 6.45
C LYS A 114 22.69 2.30 5.21
N ASN A 115 22.84 1.61 4.08
CA ASN A 115 22.19 1.97 2.82
C ASN A 115 20.66 1.79 2.86
N ARG A 116 20.15 0.82 3.63
CA ARG A 116 18.70 0.67 3.88
C ARG A 116 18.13 1.82 4.71
N ALA A 117 18.88 2.36 5.66
CA ALA A 117 18.44 3.48 6.48
C ALA A 117 18.51 4.82 5.74
N LYS A 118 19.44 4.97 4.79
CA LYS A 118 19.59 6.16 3.96
C LYS A 118 18.46 6.22 2.93
N LEU A 119 17.51 7.14 3.08
CA LEU A 119 16.60 7.45 1.96
C LEU A 119 17.44 7.88 0.75
N SER A 120 17.05 7.42 -0.45
CA SER A 120 17.56 8.02 -1.67
C SER A 120 17.26 9.51 -1.68
N TYR A 121 18.18 10.32 -2.19
CA TYR A 121 17.93 11.75 -2.39
C TYR A 121 16.61 11.98 -3.13
N THR A 122 16.38 11.21 -4.20
CA THR A 122 15.12 11.23 -4.95
C THR A 122 13.91 10.85 -4.08
N ALA A 123 14.02 9.79 -3.28
CA ALA A 123 12.93 9.36 -2.39
C ALA A 123 12.61 10.41 -1.31
N ALA A 124 13.63 11.04 -0.73
CA ALA A 124 13.46 12.11 0.26
C ALA A 124 12.81 13.36 -0.36
N PHE A 125 13.23 13.72 -1.58
CA PHE A 125 12.61 14.79 -2.34
C PHE A 125 11.12 14.52 -2.59
N TYR A 126 10.77 13.36 -3.14
CA TYR A 126 9.36 13.01 -3.40
C TYR A 126 8.53 12.92 -2.11
N ALA A 127 9.09 12.41 -1.02
CA ALA A 127 8.39 12.38 0.27
C ALA A 127 8.04 13.79 0.76
N THR A 128 8.98 14.74 0.63
CA THR A 128 8.77 16.13 1.03
C THR A 128 7.71 16.82 0.16
N GLU A 129 7.76 16.60 -1.16
CA GLU A 129 6.76 17.17 -2.07
C GLU A 129 5.36 16.59 -1.83
N LEU A 130 5.26 15.29 -1.56
CA LEU A 130 4.00 14.65 -1.21
C LEU A 130 3.42 15.21 0.10
N GLU A 131 4.27 15.46 1.11
CA GLU A 131 3.84 16.06 2.38
C GLU A 131 3.29 17.48 2.17
N LYS A 132 3.96 18.31 1.36
CA LYS A 132 3.45 19.65 1.00
C LYS A 132 2.10 19.58 0.32
N GLU A 133 1.94 18.69 -0.66
CA GLU A 133 0.67 18.51 -1.38
C GLU A 133 -0.45 18.08 -0.42
N GLN A 134 -0.16 17.19 0.52
CA GLN A 134 -1.11 16.75 1.55
C GLN A 134 -1.52 17.90 2.47
N LEU A 135 -0.57 18.74 2.89
CA LEU A 135 -0.85 19.91 3.74
C LEU A 135 -1.78 20.91 3.04
N VAL A 136 -1.50 21.24 1.77
CA VAL A 136 -2.33 22.13 0.97
C VAL A 136 -3.74 21.55 0.79
N LYS A 137 -3.86 20.26 0.45
CA LYS A 137 -5.15 19.58 0.35
C LYS A 137 -5.92 19.60 1.67
N ALA A 138 -5.24 19.40 2.79
CA ALA A 138 -5.86 19.43 4.12
C ALA A 138 -6.27 20.84 4.56
N GLU A 139 -5.60 21.89 4.07
CA GLU A 139 -5.98 23.28 4.30
C GLU A 139 -7.22 23.66 3.49
N LEU A 140 -7.24 23.38 2.18
CA LEU A 140 -8.41 23.59 1.31
C LEU A 140 -9.65 22.85 1.84
N ALA A 141 -9.51 21.59 2.24
CA ALA A 141 -10.62 20.82 2.80
C ALA A 141 -11.15 21.42 4.12
N ARG A 142 -10.29 22.08 4.92
CA ARG A 142 -10.70 22.79 6.15
C ARG A 142 -11.45 24.07 5.82
N GLU A 143 -10.99 24.83 4.83
CA GLU A 143 -11.66 26.05 4.36
C GLU A 143 -13.05 25.71 3.80
N GLU A 144 -13.15 24.74 2.89
CA GLU A 144 -14.42 24.27 2.34
C GLU A 144 -15.39 23.79 3.43
N ALA A 145 -14.90 23.05 4.42
CA ALA A 145 -15.71 22.61 5.55
C ALA A 145 -16.21 23.79 6.41
N SER A 146 -15.39 24.82 6.59
CA SER A 146 -15.76 26.05 7.30
C SER A 146 -16.85 26.82 6.55
N GLU A 147 -16.68 27.03 5.24
CA GLU A 147 -17.66 27.71 4.38
C GLU A 147 -19.00 26.97 4.35
N LEU A 148 -18.96 25.64 4.27
CA LEU A 148 -20.17 24.80 4.31
C LEU A 148 -20.88 24.92 5.66
N ASN A 149 -20.13 24.94 6.76
CA ASN A 149 -20.69 25.10 8.10
C ASN A 149 -21.32 26.49 8.31
N GLU A 150 -20.66 27.55 7.84
CA GLU A 150 -21.21 28.91 7.87
C GLU A 150 -22.46 29.03 7.00
N SER A 151 -22.45 28.48 5.79
CA SER A 151 -23.62 28.40 4.90
C SER A 151 -24.78 27.63 5.55
N ARG A 152 -24.49 26.55 6.28
CA ARG A 152 -25.49 25.80 7.05
C ARG A 152 -26.06 26.63 8.19
N ARG A 153 -25.22 27.32 8.97
CA ARG A 153 -25.64 28.20 10.08
C ARG A 153 -26.53 29.34 9.58
N THR A 154 -26.15 30.00 8.50
CA THR A 154 -26.96 31.11 7.92
C THR A 154 -28.29 30.62 7.37
N ARG A 155 -28.35 29.44 6.73
CA ARG A 155 -29.62 28.82 6.31
C ARG A 155 -30.54 28.47 7.49
N LEU A 156 -29.98 27.91 8.56
CA LEU A 156 -30.74 27.58 9.77
C LEU A 156 -31.29 28.84 10.44
N ALA A 157 -30.48 29.89 10.58
CA ALA A 157 -30.93 31.17 11.14
C ALA A 157 -32.07 31.80 10.32
N LYS A 158 -31.95 31.84 8.98
CA LYS A 158 -33.02 32.33 8.10
C LYS A 158 -34.31 31.50 8.23
N HIS A 159 -34.19 30.19 8.40
CA HIS A 159 -35.33 29.30 8.59
C HIS A 159 -36.00 29.53 9.96
N GLU A 160 -35.21 29.70 11.02
CA GLU A 160 -35.69 30.02 12.36
C GLU A 160 -36.43 31.37 12.40
N ASP A 161 -35.86 32.41 11.79
CA ASP A 161 -36.50 33.72 11.67
C ASP A 161 -37.82 33.65 10.88
N ALA A 162 -37.85 32.89 9.77
CA ALA A 162 -39.06 32.69 8.99
C ALA A 162 -40.16 31.98 9.79
N LEU A 163 -39.83 30.93 10.55
CA LEU A 163 -40.78 30.27 11.45
C LEU A 163 -41.33 31.23 12.51
N ARG A 164 -40.47 32.04 13.11
CA ARG A 164 -40.87 33.03 14.12
C ARG A 164 -41.81 34.11 13.58
N SER A 165 -41.75 34.41 12.28
CA SER A 165 -42.63 35.37 11.62
C SER A 165 -44.03 34.83 11.27
N ILE A 166 -44.19 33.50 11.20
CA ILE A 166 -45.43 32.83 10.76
C ILE A 166 -46.22 32.27 11.94
N LEU A 167 -45.55 31.89 13.04
CA LEU A 167 -46.18 31.27 14.21
C LEU A 167 -46.64 32.31 15.25
N PRO A 168 -47.90 32.25 15.73
CA PRO A 168 -48.35 33.07 16.85
C PRO A 168 -47.59 32.70 18.15
N PRO A 169 -47.45 33.63 19.11
CA PRO A 169 -46.64 33.43 20.32
C PRO A 169 -46.98 32.18 21.14
N SER A 170 -48.21 31.68 21.04
CA SER A 170 -48.72 30.52 21.78
C SER A 170 -48.18 29.15 21.32
N VAL A 171 -47.49 29.06 20.18
CA VAL A 171 -46.97 27.77 19.63
C VAL A 171 -45.45 27.64 19.76
N LEU A 172 -44.74 28.75 20.03
CA LEU A 172 -43.26 28.78 20.16
C LEU A 172 -42.74 28.05 21.41
N GLU A 173 -43.54 27.93 22.47
CA GLU A 173 -43.14 27.24 23.71
C GLU A 173 -43.16 25.71 23.61
N SER A 174 -43.92 25.13 22.67
CA SER A 174 -44.04 23.67 22.54
C SER A 174 -42.94 23.00 21.69
N THR A 175 -42.19 23.75 20.88
CA THR A 175 -41.19 23.17 19.94
C THR A 175 -39.75 23.21 20.48
N LEU A 176 -39.48 24.00 21.51
CA LEU A 176 -38.15 24.12 22.13
C LEU A 176 -37.90 23.10 23.25
N THR A 177 -38.94 22.43 23.76
CA THR A 177 -38.81 21.46 24.87
C THR A 177 -38.47 20.03 24.45
N ASP A 178 -38.63 19.66 23.17
CA ASP A 178 -38.49 18.26 22.71
C ASP A 178 -37.09 17.87 22.16
N ASN A 179 -36.14 18.81 22.08
CA ASN A 179 -34.75 18.51 21.69
C ASN A 179 -33.80 18.40 22.89
N SER A 180 -34.24 17.72 23.94
CA SER A 180 -33.29 17.19 24.93
C SER A 180 -32.52 16.03 24.30
N PRO A 181 -31.18 16.00 24.34
CA PRO A 181 -30.42 14.87 23.85
C PRO A 181 -30.74 13.65 24.71
N VAL A 182 -31.36 12.63 24.11
CA VAL A 182 -31.45 11.30 24.72
C VAL A 182 -30.03 10.82 24.94
N THR A 183 -29.55 10.94 26.17
CA THR A 183 -28.32 10.31 26.64
C THR A 183 -28.53 8.81 26.58
N ARG A 184 -27.93 8.18 25.57
CA ARG A 184 -27.89 6.72 25.46
C ARG A 184 -26.93 6.21 26.52
N SER A 185 -27.49 5.80 27.65
CA SER A 185 -26.81 5.03 28.68
C SER A 185 -26.74 3.58 28.25
N THR A 186 -25.59 2.96 28.55
CA THR A 186 -25.17 1.54 28.39
C THR A 186 -24.92 1.01 26.98
#